data_AF-A0A259RMN2-F1
#
_entry.id   AF-A0A259RMN2-F1
#
_cell.length_a   1.000
_cell.length_b   1.000
_cell.length_c   1.000
_cell.angle_alpha   90.00
_cell.angle_beta   90.00
_cell.angle_gamma   90.00
#
_symmetry.space_group_name_H-M   'P 1'
#
loop_
_entity.id
_entity.type
_entity.pdbx_description
1 polymer ?
#
loop_
_entity_poly.entity_id
_entity_poly.type
_entity_poly.pdbx_seq_one_letter_code
_entity_poly.pdbx_strand_id
1 'polypeptide(L)'
;MNPANSTLDAKAVAAMSADALLQSLGSTAGGLTQAEAAQRLAQGGPNSLPEQHVSLLMRLLRYFWGPIPWMIEVAALLSALVRHWPDFIIIVLLLLFNAGIGFWQEF
;
A
#
# COMPACT_ATOMS: atom_id res chain seq x y z
N MET A 1 9.00 -29.84 -3.83
CA MET A 1 9.19 -29.17 -2.53
C MET A 1 10.68 -29.06 -2.26
N ASN A 2 11.24 -27.84 -2.19
CA ASN A 2 12.64 -27.63 -1.83
C ASN A 2 12.71 -27.04 -0.39
N PRO A 3 13.30 -27.75 0.60
CA PRO A 3 13.20 -27.42 2.03
C PRO A 3 14.09 -26.24 2.52
N ALA A 4 14.65 -25.41 1.64
CA ALA A 4 15.68 -24.42 1.99
C ALA A 4 15.20 -22.97 2.21
N ASN A 5 13.91 -22.67 2.03
CA ASN A 5 13.38 -21.28 2.13
C ASN A 5 12.66 -20.97 3.45
N SER A 6 13.07 -21.62 4.52
CA SER A 6 12.65 -21.28 5.89
C SER A 6 13.37 -20.01 6.35
N THR A 7 12.91 -18.85 5.87
CA THR A 7 13.15 -17.50 6.39
C THR A 7 14.48 -17.32 7.14
N LEU A 8 15.58 -17.15 6.41
CA LEU A 8 16.83 -16.66 6.99
C LEU A 8 16.53 -15.33 7.72
N ASP A 9 16.64 -15.34 9.05
CA ASP A 9 16.42 -14.14 9.85
C ASP A 9 17.48 -13.10 9.46
N ALA A 10 17.04 -11.91 9.07
CA ALA A 10 17.92 -10.81 8.67
C ALA A 10 18.95 -10.48 9.75
N LYS A 11 18.60 -10.66 11.04
CA LYS A 11 19.55 -10.48 12.15
C LYS A 11 20.63 -11.56 12.19
N ALA A 12 20.25 -12.80 11.92
CA ALA A 12 21.20 -13.92 11.88
C ALA A 12 22.16 -13.77 10.68
N VAL A 13 21.64 -13.37 9.52
CA VAL A 13 22.42 -13.11 8.30
C VAL A 13 23.42 -11.97 8.49
N ALA A 14 23.03 -10.89 9.18
CA ALA A 14 23.91 -9.75 9.44
C ALA A 14 25.13 -10.10 10.31
N ALA A 15 25.06 -11.17 11.09
CA ALA A 15 26.15 -11.65 11.95
C ALA A 15 27.05 -12.71 11.27
N MET A 16 26.70 -13.20 10.08
CA MET A 16 27.47 -14.22 9.34
C MET A 16 28.61 -13.58 8.54
N SER A 17 29.69 -14.34 8.30
CA SER A 17 30.71 -13.95 7.34
C SER A 17 30.19 -14.02 5.90
N ALA A 18 30.72 -13.17 5.02
CA ALA A 18 30.31 -13.10 3.62
C ALA A 18 30.42 -14.46 2.90
N ASP A 19 31.49 -15.23 3.15
CA ASP A 19 31.68 -16.55 2.55
C ASP A 19 30.64 -17.57 3.00
N ALA A 20 30.27 -17.55 4.29
CA ALA A 20 29.24 -18.45 4.83
C ALA A 20 27.85 -18.10 4.31
N LEU A 21 27.58 -16.81 4.09
CA LEU A 21 26.33 -16.33 3.49
C LEU A 21 26.24 -16.68 1.99
N LEU A 22 27.34 -16.56 1.25
CA LEU A 22 27.39 -16.95 -0.16
C LEU A 22 27.14 -18.45 -0.33
N GLN A 23 27.73 -19.29 0.52
CA GLN A 23 27.46 -20.73 0.51
C GLN A 23 26.00 -21.06 0.85
N SER A 24 25.41 -20.40 1.85
CA SER A 24 24.01 -20.66 2.22
C SER A 24 23.00 -20.22 1.15
N LEU A 25 23.31 -19.14 0.42
CA LEU A 25 22.52 -18.65 -0.72
C LEU A 25 22.83 -19.39 -2.04
N GLY A 26 23.78 -20.33 -2.03
CA GLY A 26 24.27 -21.02 -3.23
C GLY A 26 24.74 -20.05 -4.31
N SER A 27 25.44 -18.99 -3.91
CA SER A 27 25.99 -17.95 -4.79
C SER A 27 27.49 -17.88 -4.63
N THR A 28 28.17 -17.27 -5.60
CA THR A 28 29.61 -17.03 -5.53
C THR A 28 29.91 -15.54 -5.40
N ALA A 29 31.16 -15.19 -5.07
CA ALA A 29 31.62 -13.79 -5.10
C ALA A 29 31.56 -13.17 -6.51
N GLY A 30 31.59 -13.99 -7.56
CA GLY A 30 31.38 -13.57 -8.94
C GLY A 30 29.90 -13.40 -9.34
N GLY A 31 28.97 -13.64 -8.41
CA GLY A 31 27.54 -13.59 -8.65
C GLY A 31 26.96 -14.91 -9.19
N LEU A 32 25.77 -14.81 -9.77
CA LEU A 32 25.02 -15.91 -10.38
C LEU A 32 25.31 -15.97 -11.87
N THR A 33 25.31 -17.18 -12.43
CA THR A 33 25.29 -17.34 -13.89
C THR A 33 23.93 -16.92 -14.46
N GLN A 34 23.90 -16.57 -15.75
CA GLN A 34 22.65 -16.16 -16.41
C GLN A 34 21.57 -17.26 -16.38
N ALA A 35 21.98 -18.53 -16.46
CA ALA A 35 21.09 -19.68 -16.38
C ALA A 35 20.47 -19.83 -14.96
N GLU A 36 21.29 -19.70 -13.91
CA GLU A 36 20.82 -19.77 -12.53
C GLU A 36 19.92 -18.58 -12.18
N ALA A 37 20.27 -17.37 -12.65
CA ALA A 37 19.44 -16.19 -12.48
C ALA A 37 18.06 -16.36 -13.13
N ALA A 38 18.00 -16.88 -14.36
CA ALA A 38 16.75 -17.17 -15.06
C ALA A 38 15.91 -18.23 -14.35
N GLN A 39 16.56 -19.29 -13.84
CA GLN A 39 15.88 -20.34 -13.07
C GLN A 39 15.32 -19.81 -11.76
N ARG A 40 16.09 -19.01 -11.01
CA ARG A 40 15.65 -18.39 -9.75
C ARG A 40 14.52 -17.39 -9.98
N LEU A 41 14.58 -16.61 -11.07
CA LEU A 41 13.50 -15.69 -11.44
C LEU A 41 12.20 -16.43 -11.79
N ALA A 42 12.29 -17.56 -12.50
CA ALA A 42 11.13 -18.39 -12.82
C ALA A 42 10.49 -19.02 -11.58
N GLN A 43 11.27 -19.31 -10.54
CA GLN A 43 10.77 -19.92 -9.29
C GLN A 43 10.31 -18.89 -8.26
N GLY A 44 11.05 -17.79 -8.10
CA GLY A 44 10.82 -16.76 -7.08
C GLY A 44 9.98 -15.58 -7.55
N GLY A 45 9.77 -15.47 -8.87
CA GLY A 45 9.14 -14.29 -9.46
C GLY A 45 10.05 -13.05 -9.39
N PRO A 46 9.65 -11.96 -10.08
CA PRO A 46 10.34 -10.69 -9.95
C PRO A 46 10.20 -10.14 -8.53
N ASN A 47 11.28 -9.58 -7.98
CA ASN A 47 11.25 -8.84 -6.71
C ASN A 47 10.67 -7.43 -6.94
N SER A 48 9.43 -7.38 -7.42
CA SER A 48 8.67 -6.14 -7.63
C SER A 48 7.42 -6.20 -6.78
N LEU A 49 7.20 -5.17 -5.96
CA LEU A 49 5.93 -5.01 -5.26
C LEU A 49 4.83 -4.74 -6.29
N PRO A 50 3.68 -5.44 -6.22
CA PRO A 50 2.58 -5.16 -7.12
C PRO A 50 2.08 -3.75 -6.88
N GLU A 51 2.26 -2.86 -7.86
CA GLU A 51 1.65 -1.54 -7.86
C GLU A 51 0.13 -1.70 -8.01
N GLN A 52 -0.60 -1.39 -6.95
CA GLN A 52 -2.05 -1.27 -7.07
C GLN A 52 -2.37 0.11 -7.65
N HIS A 53 -2.74 0.13 -8.92
CA HIS A 53 -3.33 1.31 -9.54
C HIS A 53 -4.72 1.56 -8.95
N VAL A 54 -4.78 2.33 -7.86
CA VAL A 54 -6.03 2.83 -7.32
C VAL A 54 -6.42 4.06 -8.15
N SER A 55 -7.60 4.03 -8.79
CA SER A 55 -8.06 5.17 -9.57
C SER A 55 -8.29 6.39 -8.68
N LEU A 56 -8.09 7.59 -9.24
CA LEU A 56 -8.28 8.86 -8.54
C LEU A 56 -9.68 8.98 -7.91
N LEU A 57 -10.70 8.53 -8.65
CA LEU A 57 -12.09 8.54 -8.17
C LEU A 57 -12.28 7.57 -7.00
N MET A 58 -11.69 6.38 -7.04
CA MET A 58 -11.78 5.40 -5.96
C MET A 58 -11.06 5.88 -4.69
N ARG A 59 -9.95 6.63 -4.85
CA ARG A 59 -9.29 7.33 -3.74
C ARG A 59 -10.17 8.42 -3.15
N LEU A 60 -10.79 9.24 -3.98
CA LEU A 60 -11.70 10.28 -3.52
C LEU A 60 -12.89 9.70 -2.74
N LEU A 61 -13.54 8.65 -3.26
CA LEU A 61 -14.66 7.97 -2.59
C LEU A 61 -14.26 7.35 -1.25
N ARG A 62 -12.98 6.98 -1.07
CA ARG A 62 -12.49 6.44 0.21
C ARG A 62 -12.58 7.45 1.34
N TYR A 63 -12.44 8.75 1.05
CA TYR A 63 -12.61 9.80 2.08
C TYR A 63 -14.05 9.92 2.59
N PHE A 64 -15.04 9.42 1.85
CA PHE A 64 -16.44 9.33 2.25
C PHE A 64 -16.77 7.97 2.93
N TRP A 65 -15.84 7.02 2.94
CA TRP A 65 -16.06 5.65 3.43
C TRP A 65 -15.54 5.46 4.86
N GLY A 66 -16.19 6.11 5.84
CA GLY A 66 -15.84 5.98 7.25
C GLY A 66 -16.93 6.46 8.21
N PRO A 67 -16.85 6.08 9.50
CA PRO A 67 -17.89 6.38 10.48
C PRO A 67 -18.06 7.89 10.72
N ILE A 68 -16.97 8.66 10.66
CA ILE A 68 -16.99 10.13 10.83
C ILE A 68 -17.60 10.82 9.59
N PRO A 69 -17.13 10.59 8.34
CA PRO A 69 -17.79 11.11 7.14
C PRO A 69 -19.28 10.79 7.07
N TRP A 70 -19.67 9.54 7.34
CA TRP A 70 -21.07 9.13 7.34
C TRP A 70 -21.94 9.94 8.30
N MET A 71 -21.44 10.23 9.50
CA MET A 71 -22.16 11.06 10.48
C MET A 71 -22.41 12.47 9.93
N ILE A 72 -21.43 13.05 9.23
CA ILE A 72 -21.54 14.40 8.65
C ILE A 72 -22.43 14.39 7.39
N GLU A 73 -22.35 13.36 6.56
CA GLU A 73 -23.23 13.16 5.41
C GLU A 73 -24.71 13.03 5.82
N VAL A 74 -24.98 12.27 6.88
CA VAL A 74 -26.33 12.16 7.46
C VAL A 74 -26.79 13.52 7.98
N ALA A 75 -25.94 14.31 8.65
CA ALA A 75 -26.28 15.66 9.09
C ALA A 75 -26.59 16.61 7.92
N ALA A 76 -25.83 16.51 6.82
CA ALA A 76 -26.11 17.25 5.59
C ALA A 76 -27.48 16.87 5.01
N LEU A 77 -27.76 15.55 4.91
CA LEU A 77 -29.01 15.03 4.38
C LEU A 77 -30.22 15.48 5.23
N LEU A 78 -30.11 15.40 6.56
CA LEU A 78 -31.16 15.87 7.47
C LEU A 78 -31.40 17.38 7.33
N SER A 79 -30.34 18.18 7.21
CA SER A 79 -30.45 19.63 6.98
C SER A 79 -31.16 19.95 5.67
N ALA A 80 -30.87 19.20 4.60
CA ALA A 80 -31.56 19.33 3.31
C ALA A 80 -33.04 18.93 3.39
N LEU A 81 -33.36 17.83 4.10
CA LEU A 81 -34.74 17.37 4.30
C LEU A 81 -35.60 18.42 5.01
N VAL A 82 -35.05 19.08 6.02
CA VAL A 82 -35.72 20.16 6.77
C VAL A 82 -35.66 21.50 6.02
N ARG A 83 -35.00 21.55 4.84
CA ARG A 83 -34.81 22.73 3.98
C ARG A 83 -34.03 23.86 4.65
N HIS A 84 -33.15 23.52 5.58
CA HIS A 84 -32.15 24.46 6.14
C HIS A 84 -30.97 24.57 5.18
N TRP A 85 -31.16 25.35 4.12
CA TRP A 85 -30.15 25.56 3.08
C TRP A 85 -28.81 26.14 3.59
N PRO A 86 -28.77 27.11 4.53
CA PRO A 86 -27.50 27.63 5.03
C PRO A 86 -26.65 26.54 5.68
N ASP A 87 -27.25 25.73 6.55
CA ASP A 87 -26.57 24.64 7.27
C ASP A 87 -26.11 23.56 6.30
N PHE A 88 -26.97 23.18 5.35
CA PHE A 88 -26.60 22.23 4.30
C PHE A 88 -25.38 22.69 3.50
N ILE A 89 -25.34 23.95 3.07
CA ILE A 89 -24.22 24.51 2.29
C ILE A 89 -22.93 24.50 3.11
N ILE A 90 -22.99 24.88 4.39
CA ILE A 90 -21.82 24.88 5.29
C ILE A 90 -21.26 23.47 5.44
N ILE A 91 -22.13 22.48 5.68
CA ILE A 91 -21.72 21.08 5.87
C ILE A 91 -21.10 20.52 4.58
N VAL A 92 -21.72 20.78 3.41
CA VAL A 92 -21.19 20.33 2.12
C VAL A 92 -19.83 20.98 1.81
N LEU A 93 -19.66 22.27 2.07
CA LEU A 93 -18.37 22.95 1.89
C LEU A 93 -17.29 22.36 2.80
N LEU A 94 -17.62 22.05 4.05
CA LEU A 94 -16.70 21.41 4.99
C LEU A 94 -16.26 20.01 4.52
N LEU A 95 -17.20 19.21 4.00
CA LEU A 95 -16.93 17.90 3.40
C LEU A 95 -15.97 18.02 2.20
N LEU A 96 -16.24 18.94 1.28
CA LEU A 96 -15.38 19.18 0.11
C LEU A 96 -14.00 19.67 0.50
N PHE A 97 -13.89 20.53 1.51
CA PHE A 97 -12.62 21.01 2.02
C PHE A 97 -11.79 19.88 2.63
N ASN A 98 -12.40 19.04 3.47
CA ASN A 98 -11.71 17.87 4.06
C ASN A 98 -11.27 16.88 2.99
N ALA A 99 -12.11 16.59 1.99
CA ALA A 99 -11.74 15.73 0.87
C ALA A 99 -10.59 16.33 0.04
N GLY A 100 -10.60 17.65 -0.17
CA GLY A 100 -9.54 18.37 -0.88
C GLY A 100 -8.19 18.34 -0.14
N ILE A 101 -8.19 18.53 1.18
CA ILE A 101 -6.96 18.39 1.99
C ILE A 101 -6.45 16.95 1.96
N GLY A 102 -7.33 15.96 2.12
CA GLY A 102 -6.95 14.55 2.07
C GLY A 102 -6.31 14.20 0.73
N PHE A 103 -6.93 14.67 -0.36
CA PHE A 103 -6.39 14.50 -1.70
C PHE A 103 -5.01 15.18 -1.84
N TRP A 104 -4.84 16.42 -1.36
CA TRP A 104 -3.54 17.10 -1.41
C TRP A 104 -2.45 16.44 -0.55
N GLN A 105 -2.80 15.79 0.56
CA GLN A 105 -1.80 15.09 1.40
C GLN A 105 -1.30 13.80 0.78
N GLU A 106 -2.11 13.16 -0.07
CA GLU A 106 -1.78 11.89 -0.71
C GLU A 106 -1.11 12.06 -2.08
N PHE A 107 -1.08 13.29 -2.62
CA PHE A 107 -0.33 13.71 -3.81
C PHE A 107 0.88 14.56 -3.45
#